data_AF-A0A3T0Y1R0-F1
#
_entry.id   AF-A0A3T0Y1R0-F1
#
_cell.length_a   1.000
_cell.length_b   1.000
_cell.length_c   1.000
_cell.angle_alpha   90.00
_cell.angle_beta   90.00
_cell.angle_gamma   90.00
#
_symmetry.space_group_name_H-M   'P 1'
#
loop_
_entity.id
_entity.type
_entity.pdbx_description
1 polymer ?
#
loop_
_entity_poly.entity_id
_entity_poly.type
_entity_poly.pdbx_seq_one_letter_code
_entity_poly.pdbx_strand_id
1 'polypeptide(L)'
;MDRTGLRAVPVEVLAAGDVLALPDGEETAEVTAVEVENDDFGVPALVLATVAGGRRVSIATGSMVYLEPADAELGASAVAADHGSPEALVAQIAQVHADSGAIQEIAGRLARGINLKSGSNLQDLHQLALALFVDEGDTAAALTVADLLAELPFDGNFGRWKWIEGGLAIAAYLTRHDQARSDRYSAAIRAADDAETDPLRAKTAAMYRQRQLNEPNVYDPEILRASSAGTIDVERDWRVLRIGVLLYLRAHGGSETLSRDVLERRIAAELAAVGSLNAQLAGR
;
A
#
# COMPACT_ATOMS: atom_id res chain seq x y z
N MET A 1 0.23 -26.71 3.59
CA MET A 1 -0.18 -25.80 4.67
C MET A 1 -1.13 -24.73 4.15
N ASP A 2 -2.13 -24.37 4.94
CA ASP A 2 -2.92 -23.17 4.74
C ASP A 2 -1.98 -21.96 4.91
N ARG A 3 -1.69 -21.21 3.84
CA ARG A 3 -0.84 -20.02 3.91
C ARG A 3 -1.55 -18.82 4.56
N THR A 4 -2.77 -19.04 5.05
CA THR A 4 -3.53 -18.06 5.81
C THR A 4 -2.72 -17.60 7.01
N GLY A 5 -2.45 -16.29 7.06
CA GLY A 5 -1.70 -15.65 8.12
C GLY A 5 -0.20 -15.51 7.87
N LEU A 6 0.36 -15.88 6.71
CA LEU A 6 1.77 -15.60 6.38
C LEU A 6 1.90 -14.31 5.55
N ARG A 7 2.87 -13.45 5.87
CA ARG A 7 3.23 -12.23 5.13
C ARG A 7 4.09 -12.59 3.92
N ALA A 8 3.58 -12.35 2.71
CA ALA A 8 4.37 -12.46 1.49
C ALA A 8 5.30 -11.25 1.34
N VAL A 9 6.60 -11.48 1.19
CA VAL A 9 7.61 -10.44 0.97
C VAL A 9 8.56 -10.81 -0.18
N PRO A 10 9.17 -9.84 -0.88
CA PRO A 10 10.29 -10.12 -1.78
C PRO A 10 11.43 -10.80 -1.02
N VAL A 11 12.11 -11.76 -1.64
CA VAL A 11 13.19 -12.49 -0.96
C VAL A 11 14.35 -11.58 -0.54
N GLU A 12 14.53 -10.44 -1.21
CA GLU A 12 15.58 -9.46 -0.95
C GLU A 12 15.45 -8.79 0.43
N VAL A 13 14.25 -8.81 1.03
CA VAL A 13 14.03 -8.26 2.37
C VAL A 13 14.13 -9.31 3.47
N LEU A 14 14.43 -10.57 3.12
CA LEU A 14 14.62 -11.64 4.09
C LEU A 14 15.83 -11.36 4.97
N ALA A 15 15.65 -11.44 6.28
CA ALA A 15 16.70 -11.19 7.26
C ALA A 15 16.81 -12.31 8.29
N ALA A 16 17.93 -12.36 9.01
CA ALA A 16 18.03 -13.21 10.20
C ALA A 16 17.02 -12.75 11.27
N GLY A 17 16.35 -13.71 11.90
CA GLY A 17 15.24 -13.51 12.83
C GLY A 17 13.85 -13.67 12.19
N ASP A 18 13.74 -13.61 10.85
CA ASP A 18 12.47 -13.89 10.17
C ASP A 18 12.08 -15.36 10.29
N VAL A 19 10.79 -15.65 10.48
CA VAL A 19 10.29 -17.04 10.47
C VAL A 19 9.78 -17.38 9.08
N LEU A 20 10.58 -18.09 8.30
CA LEU A 20 10.35 -18.41 6.88
C LEU A 20 9.52 -19.69 6.73
N ALA A 21 8.46 -19.64 5.92
CA ALA A 21 7.77 -20.84 5.48
C ALA A 21 8.58 -21.59 4.42
N LEU A 22 8.77 -22.89 4.67
CA LEU A 22 9.72 -23.70 3.92
C LEU A 22 9.09 -24.28 2.64
N PRO A 23 9.89 -24.60 1.60
CA PRO A 23 9.36 -25.02 0.30
C PRO A 23 8.58 -26.35 0.32
N ASP A 24 8.87 -27.21 1.31
CA ASP A 24 8.16 -28.46 1.58
C ASP A 24 6.71 -28.22 2.04
N GLY A 25 6.39 -26.98 2.44
CA GLY A 25 5.02 -26.50 2.60
C GLY A 25 4.30 -27.02 3.84
N GLU A 26 5.02 -27.62 4.79
CA GLU A 26 4.49 -28.10 6.08
C GLU A 26 5.18 -27.48 7.31
N GLU A 27 6.34 -26.84 7.14
CA GLU A 27 7.15 -26.32 8.26
C GLU A 27 7.52 -24.84 8.06
N THR A 28 7.61 -24.11 9.17
CA THR A 28 8.23 -22.78 9.25
C THR A 28 9.52 -22.88 10.05
N ALA A 29 10.51 -22.05 9.75
CA ALA A 29 11.77 -22.03 10.47
C ALA A 29 12.38 -20.64 10.52
N GLU A 30 12.93 -20.29 11.68
CA GLU A 30 13.66 -19.04 11.88
C GLU A 30 14.91 -19.01 10.99
N VAL A 31 15.09 -17.92 10.26
CA VAL A 31 16.28 -17.62 9.46
C VAL A 31 17.38 -17.16 10.40
N THR A 32 18.53 -17.82 10.33
CA THR A 32 19.71 -17.53 11.16
C THR A 32 20.79 -16.77 10.41
N ALA A 33 20.81 -16.87 9.07
CA ALA A 33 21.72 -16.13 8.20
C ALA A 33 21.14 -16.01 6.78
N VAL A 34 21.50 -14.94 6.07
CA VAL A 34 21.14 -14.71 4.66
C VAL A 34 22.39 -14.29 3.90
N GLU A 35 22.64 -14.94 2.77
CA GLU A 35 23.74 -14.63 1.85
C GLU A 35 23.18 -14.40 0.44
N VAL A 36 23.81 -13.54 -0.34
CA VAL A 36 23.45 -13.29 -1.75
C VAL A 36 24.54 -13.84 -2.65
N GLU A 37 24.15 -14.70 -3.59
CA GLU A 37 25.03 -15.25 -4.62
C GLU A 37 24.77 -14.53 -5.95
N ASN A 38 25.82 -13.93 -6.50
CA ASN A 38 25.78 -13.23 -7.79
C ASN A 38 26.07 -14.19 -8.94
N ASP A 39 25.54 -13.90 -10.12
CA ASP A 39 25.90 -14.58 -11.35
C ASP A 39 27.29 -14.17 -11.88
N ASP A 40 27.69 -14.78 -13.01
CA ASP A 40 28.95 -14.51 -13.70
C ASP A 40 29.10 -13.05 -14.19
N PHE A 41 28.01 -12.27 -14.21
CA PHE A 41 27.98 -10.85 -14.57
C PHE A 41 27.96 -9.94 -13.33
N GLY A 42 28.00 -10.49 -12.13
CA GLY A 42 27.97 -9.76 -10.86
C GLY A 42 26.57 -9.30 -10.43
N VAL A 43 25.51 -9.83 -11.03
CA VAL A 43 24.11 -9.52 -10.69
C VAL A 43 23.60 -10.52 -9.65
N PRO A 44 22.90 -10.08 -8.59
CA PRO A 44 22.26 -11.00 -7.64
C PRO A 44 21.35 -12.02 -8.34
N ALA A 45 21.68 -13.31 -8.18
CA ALA A 45 20.96 -14.40 -8.81
C ALA A 45 20.17 -15.20 -7.78
N LEU A 46 20.79 -15.50 -6.63
CA LEU A 46 20.18 -16.30 -5.56
C LEU A 46 20.33 -15.61 -4.21
N VAL A 47 19.31 -15.79 -3.37
CA VAL A 47 19.34 -15.55 -1.93
C VAL A 47 19.40 -16.90 -1.22
N LEU A 48 20.44 -17.12 -0.43
CA LEU A 48 20.71 -18.31 0.35
C LEU A 48 20.34 -18.05 1.81
N ALA A 49 19.23 -18.61 2.27
CA ALA A 49 18.79 -18.52 3.66
C ALA A 49 19.25 -19.76 4.44
N THR A 50 19.96 -19.57 5.56
CA THR A 50 20.24 -20.63 6.52
C THR A 50 19.19 -20.58 7.62
N VAL A 51 18.38 -21.62 7.77
CA VAL A 51 17.32 -21.70 8.79
C VAL A 51 17.76 -22.51 10.01
N ALA A 52 17.02 -22.38 11.12
CA ALA A 52 17.21 -23.13 12.35
C ALA A 52 17.34 -24.64 12.05
N GLY A 53 18.35 -25.28 12.65
CA GLY A 53 18.76 -26.65 12.29
C GLY A 53 19.83 -26.73 11.19
N GLY A 54 20.31 -25.58 10.69
CA GLY A 54 21.45 -25.49 9.75
C GLY A 54 21.10 -25.84 8.30
N ARG A 55 19.81 -25.99 7.98
CA ARG A 55 19.33 -26.26 6.63
C ARG A 55 19.46 -24.99 5.78
N ARG A 56 19.93 -25.12 4.54
CA ARG A 56 20.01 -24.00 3.58
C ARG A 56 18.89 -24.08 2.55
N VAL A 57 18.25 -22.95 2.30
CA VAL A 57 17.20 -22.75 1.29
C VAL A 57 17.74 -21.79 0.25
N SER A 58 17.75 -22.22 -1.01
CA SER A 58 18.15 -21.40 -2.15
C SER A 58 16.93 -20.85 -2.86
N ILE A 59 16.86 -19.54 -3.02
CA ILE A 59 15.70 -18.84 -3.54
C ILE A 59 16.16 -17.87 -4.63
N ALA A 60 15.49 -17.88 -5.78
CA ALA A 60 15.87 -16.97 -6.87
C ALA A 60 15.53 -15.52 -6.52
N THR A 61 16.43 -14.60 -6.85
CA THR A 61 16.16 -13.15 -6.76
C THR A 61 14.91 -12.81 -7.59
N GLY A 62 14.06 -11.93 -7.07
CA GLY A 62 12.74 -11.60 -7.59
C GLY A 62 11.62 -12.55 -7.16
N SER A 63 11.93 -13.60 -6.38
CA SER A 63 10.90 -14.50 -5.84
C SER A 63 10.21 -13.90 -4.62
N MET A 64 8.97 -14.31 -4.41
CA MET A 64 8.23 -14.03 -3.18
C MET A 64 8.42 -15.17 -2.19
N VAL A 65 8.71 -14.82 -0.94
CA VAL A 65 8.77 -15.73 0.21
C VAL A 65 7.65 -15.39 1.19
N TYR A 66 7.33 -16.33 2.08
CA TYR A 66 6.26 -16.18 3.05
C TYR A 66 6.84 -16.26 4.45
N LEU A 67 6.58 -15.24 5.27
CA LEU A 67 7.06 -15.13 6.64
C LEU A 67 5.90 -15.23 7.62
N GLU A 68 6.12 -15.77 8.81
CA GLU A 68 5.15 -15.54 9.89
C GLU A 68 5.13 -14.05 10.24
N PRO A 69 3.94 -13.45 10.39
CA PRO A 69 3.81 -12.11 10.90
C PRO A 69 4.34 -12.12 12.32
N ALA A 70 5.26 -11.22 12.63
CA ALA A 70 5.56 -10.93 14.03
C ALA A 70 4.22 -10.62 14.72
N ASP A 71 3.90 -11.31 15.81
CA ASP A 71 2.67 -11.15 16.58
C ASP A 71 2.49 -9.68 16.98
N ALA A 72 1.79 -8.93 16.13
CA ALA A 72 1.37 -7.57 16.38
C ALA A 72 -0.15 -7.59 16.37
N GLU A 73 -0.72 -7.82 17.57
CA GLU A 73 -2.05 -7.32 17.88
C GLU A 73 -2.10 -5.84 17.43
N LEU A 74 -3.16 -5.46 16.71
CA LEU A 74 -3.43 -4.07 16.33
C LEU A 74 -3.90 -3.27 17.56
N GLY A 75 -3.08 -3.26 18.60
CA GLY A 75 -3.24 -2.54 19.85
C GLY A 75 -1.87 -2.03 20.27
N ALA A 76 -1.68 -0.71 20.09
CA ALA A 76 -0.40 0.00 20.08
C ALA A 76 0.39 -0.19 18.78
N SER A 77 0.74 0.94 18.16
CA SER A 77 1.53 1.02 16.94
C SER A 77 2.86 0.30 17.10
N ALA A 78 2.96 -0.94 16.61
CA ALA A 78 4.25 -1.62 16.42
C ALA A 78 5.14 -0.84 15.43
N VAL A 79 4.53 -0.02 14.56
CA VAL A 79 5.19 0.78 13.54
C VAL A 79 5.84 2.06 14.11
N ALA A 80 5.18 2.75 15.05
CA ALA A 80 5.82 3.83 15.80
C ALA A 80 6.88 3.31 16.79
N ALA A 81 6.76 2.06 17.24
CA ALA A 81 7.77 1.46 18.11
C ALA A 81 9.10 1.22 17.38
N ASP A 82 9.07 0.80 16.11
CA ASP A 82 10.27 0.46 15.33
C ASP A 82 10.98 1.69 14.73
N HIS A 83 10.24 2.76 14.38
CA HIS A 83 10.79 3.96 13.73
C HIS A 83 10.80 5.22 14.62
N GLY A 84 10.28 5.15 15.85
CA GLY A 84 10.16 6.30 16.75
C GLY A 84 8.94 7.18 16.42
N SER A 85 9.13 8.50 16.32
CA SER A 85 8.00 9.40 16.02
C SER A 85 7.62 9.38 14.52
N PRO A 86 6.37 9.74 14.15
CA PRO A 86 5.98 9.89 12.74
C PRO A 86 6.91 10.81 11.94
N GLU A 87 7.47 11.84 12.56
CA GLU A 87 8.44 12.74 11.95
C GLU A 87 9.78 12.05 11.67
N ALA A 88 10.23 11.16 12.55
CA ALA A 88 11.45 10.39 12.36
C ALA A 88 11.30 9.41 11.18
N LEU A 89 10.14 8.75 11.07
CA LEU A 89 9.80 7.92 9.92
C LEU A 89 9.84 8.73 8.61
N VAL A 90 9.18 9.90 8.57
CA VAL A 90 9.17 10.75 7.37
C VAL A 90 10.59 11.22 7.01
N ALA A 91 11.41 11.56 7.99
CA ALA A 91 12.81 11.94 7.76
C ALA A 91 13.64 10.79 7.20
N GLN A 92 13.45 9.56 7.71
CA GLN A 92 14.11 8.37 7.18
C GLN A 92 13.69 8.10 5.74
N ILE A 93 12.40 8.15 5.44
CA ILE A 93 11.86 8.00 4.08
C ILE A 93 12.49 9.05 3.14
N ALA A 94 12.57 10.31 3.56
CA ALA A 94 13.20 11.36 2.77
C ALA A 94 14.70 11.11 2.54
N GLN A 95 15.41 10.48 3.48
CA GLN A 95 16.82 10.11 3.28
C GLN A 95 16.97 8.97 2.27
N VAL A 96 16.10 7.96 2.32
CA VAL A 96 16.10 6.82 1.38
C VAL A 96 15.76 7.30 -0.03
N HIS A 97 14.78 8.19 -0.16
CA HIS A 97 14.28 8.72 -1.43
C HIS A 97 14.79 10.14 -1.69
N ALA A 98 16.10 10.35 -1.54
CA ALA A 98 16.75 11.66 -1.67
C ALA A 98 16.58 12.30 -3.06
N ASP A 99 16.49 11.47 -4.10
CA ASP A 99 16.38 11.92 -5.49
C ASP A 99 14.93 12.24 -5.92
N SER A 100 13.94 11.86 -5.10
CA SER A 100 12.52 12.08 -5.40
C SER A 100 12.08 13.47 -4.93
N GLY A 101 12.06 14.43 -5.85
CA GLY A 101 11.64 15.82 -5.55
C GLY A 101 10.24 15.91 -4.94
N ALA A 102 9.30 15.05 -5.37
CA ALA A 102 7.96 15.00 -4.82
C ALA A 102 7.95 14.56 -3.34
N ILE A 103 8.71 13.51 -3.01
CA ILE A 103 8.85 13.04 -1.62
C ILE A 103 9.54 14.09 -0.77
N GLN A 104 10.61 14.73 -1.27
CA GLN A 104 11.30 15.80 -0.54
C GLN A 104 10.37 16.97 -0.21
N GLU A 105 9.51 17.37 -1.15
CA GLU A 105 8.57 18.46 -0.94
C GLU A 105 7.53 18.13 0.14
N ILE A 106 6.93 16.93 0.07
CA ILE A 106 5.94 16.47 1.04
C ILE A 106 6.59 16.30 2.42
N ALA A 107 7.74 15.64 2.48
CA ALA A 107 8.50 15.44 3.72
C ALA A 107 8.90 16.78 4.35
N GLY A 108 9.32 17.76 3.56
CA GLY A 108 9.65 19.10 4.04
C GLY A 108 8.46 19.85 4.66
N ARG A 109 7.23 19.59 4.19
CA ARG A 109 6.01 20.11 4.84
C ARG A 109 5.72 19.41 6.16
N LEU A 110 5.85 18.09 6.20
CA LEU A 110 5.61 17.25 7.38
C LEU A 110 6.69 17.43 8.47
N ALA A 111 7.93 17.72 8.11
CA ALA A 111 9.04 17.95 9.03
C ALA A 111 8.84 19.14 9.98
N ARG A 112 7.87 20.01 9.70
CA ARG A 112 7.48 21.13 10.58
C ARG A 112 6.64 20.68 11.79
N GLY A 113 6.30 19.39 11.86
CA GLY A 113 5.50 18.76 12.90
C GLY A 113 4.23 18.13 12.32
N ILE A 114 3.91 16.92 12.77
CA ILE A 114 2.77 16.16 12.29
C ILE A 114 1.62 16.25 13.30
N ASN A 115 0.52 16.88 12.88
CA ASN A 115 -0.72 16.91 13.63
C ASN A 115 -1.79 16.05 12.96
N LEU A 116 -2.06 14.86 13.52
CA LEU A 116 -3.05 13.92 13.00
C LEU A 116 -4.52 14.40 13.08
N LYS A 117 -4.77 15.54 13.74
CA LYS A 117 -6.07 16.22 13.70
C LYS A 117 -6.18 17.25 12.57
N SER A 118 -5.06 17.59 11.92
CA SER A 118 -5.02 18.56 10.83
C SER A 118 -5.33 17.90 9.50
N GLY A 119 -6.35 18.39 8.79
CA GLY A 119 -6.68 17.88 7.45
C GLY A 119 -5.55 18.04 6.44
N SER A 120 -4.71 19.06 6.55
CA SER A 120 -3.56 19.24 5.66
C SER A 120 -2.44 18.23 5.94
N ASN A 121 -2.19 17.87 7.20
CA ASN A 121 -1.20 16.83 7.50
C ASN A 121 -1.71 15.44 7.13
N LEU A 122 -3.01 15.17 7.30
CA LEU A 122 -3.61 13.92 6.79
C LEU A 122 -3.51 13.83 5.27
N GLN A 123 -3.72 14.95 4.57
CA GLN A 123 -3.50 15.04 3.13
C GLN A 123 -2.04 14.76 2.76
N ASP A 124 -1.09 15.41 3.43
CA ASP A 124 0.34 15.25 3.15
C ASP A 124 0.81 13.80 3.42
N LEU A 125 0.35 13.16 4.51
CA LEU A 125 0.63 11.75 4.80
C LEU A 125 0.03 10.83 3.73
N HIS A 126 -1.20 11.08 3.31
CA HIS A 126 -1.83 10.31 2.23
C HIS A 126 -1.08 10.48 0.90
N GLN A 127 -0.67 11.71 0.57
CA GLN A 127 0.12 12.00 -0.62
C GLN A 127 1.49 11.33 -0.57
N LEU A 128 2.14 11.29 0.61
CA LEU A 128 3.41 10.59 0.80
C LEU A 128 3.24 9.09 0.57
N ALA A 129 2.23 8.46 1.17
CA ALA A 129 1.95 7.03 0.97
C ALA A 129 1.66 6.72 -0.50
N LEU A 130 0.91 7.58 -1.19
CA LEU A 130 0.60 7.40 -2.60
C LEU A 130 1.84 7.57 -3.49
N ALA A 131 2.70 8.56 -3.24
CA ALA A 131 3.94 8.75 -3.98
C ALA A 131 4.89 7.56 -3.80
N LEU A 132 5.09 7.09 -2.57
CA LEU A 132 5.89 5.89 -2.29
C LEU A 132 5.35 4.67 -3.02
N PHE A 133 4.03 4.49 -3.03
CA PHE A 133 3.41 3.34 -3.68
C PHE A 133 3.45 3.42 -5.21
N VAL A 134 3.08 4.57 -5.78
CA VAL A 134 2.83 4.71 -7.22
C VAL A 134 4.09 5.12 -7.99
N ASP A 135 4.91 6.00 -7.42
CA ASP A 135 6.07 6.55 -8.10
C ASP A 135 7.34 5.77 -7.82
N GLU A 136 7.60 5.46 -6.55
CA GLU A 136 8.82 4.76 -6.14
C GLU A 136 8.66 3.23 -6.11
N GLY A 137 7.42 2.73 -6.05
CA GLY A 137 7.15 1.31 -5.85
C GLY A 137 7.58 0.78 -4.48
N ASP A 138 7.90 1.67 -3.53
CA ASP A 138 8.27 1.34 -2.15
C ASP A 138 7.02 0.99 -1.33
N THR A 139 6.54 -0.22 -1.57
CA THR A 139 5.32 -0.75 -0.93
C THR A 139 5.46 -0.87 0.59
N ALA A 140 6.68 -1.07 1.11
CA ALA A 140 6.92 -1.20 2.54
C ALA A 140 6.77 0.15 3.25
N ALA A 141 7.46 1.18 2.75
CA ALA A 141 7.34 2.54 3.31
C ALA A 141 5.92 3.10 3.08
N ALA A 142 5.30 2.83 1.93
CA ALA A 142 3.93 3.24 1.66
C ALA A 142 2.93 2.65 2.66
N LEU A 143 3.04 1.35 2.97
CA LEU A 143 2.18 0.70 3.97
C LEU A 143 2.42 1.30 5.35
N THR A 144 3.69 1.53 5.71
CA THR A 144 4.08 2.12 7.00
C THR A 144 3.46 3.50 7.20
N VAL A 145 3.48 4.36 6.18
CA VAL A 145 2.83 5.68 6.23
C VAL A 145 1.31 5.56 6.22
N ALA A 146 0.75 4.64 5.44
CA ALA A 146 -0.69 4.39 5.40
C ALA A 146 -1.22 3.89 6.76
N ASP A 147 -0.44 3.12 7.50
CA ASP A 147 -0.79 2.63 8.84
C ASP A 147 -0.96 3.77 9.85
N LEU A 148 -0.17 4.85 9.74
CA LEU A 148 -0.37 6.06 10.57
C LEU A 148 -1.76 6.68 10.37
N LEU A 149 -2.31 6.59 9.16
CA LEU A 149 -3.67 7.05 8.87
C LEU A 149 -4.71 6.03 9.34
N ALA A 150 -4.44 4.73 9.18
CA ALA A 150 -5.35 3.65 9.48
C ALA A 150 -5.71 3.53 10.98
N GLU A 151 -4.84 4.01 11.86
CA GLU A 151 -5.09 4.06 13.31
C GLU A 151 -6.15 5.09 13.72
N LEU A 152 -6.51 6.02 12.83
CA LEU A 152 -7.42 7.12 13.15
C LEU A 152 -8.89 6.72 12.94
N PRO A 153 -9.73 6.82 13.99
CA PRO A 153 -11.16 6.53 13.85
C PRO A 153 -11.88 7.63 13.06
N PHE A 154 -13.00 7.27 12.46
CA PHE A 154 -13.93 8.26 11.93
C PHE A 154 -14.50 9.12 13.07
N ASP A 155 -14.48 10.44 12.88
CA ASP A 155 -14.92 11.40 13.90
C ASP A 155 -16.00 12.38 13.41
N GLY A 156 -16.72 12.02 12.35
CA GLY A 156 -17.78 12.84 11.77
C GLY A 156 -17.30 13.86 10.74
N ASN A 157 -15.99 14.09 10.59
CA ASN A 157 -15.46 15.04 9.62
C ASN A 157 -15.07 14.38 8.29
N PHE A 158 -15.99 14.38 7.32
CA PHE A 158 -15.75 13.82 5.99
C PHE A 158 -14.58 14.47 5.22
N GLY A 159 -14.30 15.75 5.48
CA GLY A 159 -13.19 16.46 4.83
C GLY A 159 -11.81 15.93 5.26
N ARG A 160 -11.70 15.43 6.49
CA ARG A 160 -10.52 14.72 6.99
C ARG A 160 -10.58 13.23 6.66
N TRP A 161 -11.76 12.63 6.78
CA TRP A 161 -11.98 11.21 6.54
C TRP A 161 -11.49 10.77 5.17
N LYS A 162 -11.75 11.54 4.10
CA LYS A 162 -11.32 11.16 2.74
C LYS A 162 -9.82 10.84 2.62
N TRP A 163 -8.97 11.47 3.44
CA TRP A 163 -7.52 11.20 3.44
C TRP A 163 -7.18 9.94 4.21
N ILE A 164 -7.85 9.72 5.35
CA ILE A 164 -7.74 8.49 6.14
C ILE A 164 -8.23 7.29 5.33
N GLU A 165 -9.37 7.44 4.67
CA GLU A 165 -9.98 6.44 3.78
C GLU A 165 -9.07 6.09 2.61
N GLY A 166 -8.41 7.07 2.00
CA GLY A 166 -7.40 6.81 0.98
C GLY A 166 -6.22 6.00 1.52
N GLY A 167 -5.75 6.30 2.73
CA GLY A 167 -4.70 5.53 3.42
C GLY A 167 -5.14 4.09 3.71
N LEU A 168 -6.34 3.91 4.25
CA LEU A 168 -6.95 2.59 4.47
C LEU A 168 -7.08 1.79 3.17
N ALA A 169 -7.46 2.44 2.06
CA ALA A 169 -7.57 1.78 0.76
C ALA A 169 -6.22 1.32 0.22
N ILE A 170 -5.15 2.12 0.40
CA ILE A 170 -3.77 1.73 0.09
C ILE A 170 -3.36 0.54 0.96
N ALA A 171 -3.55 0.61 2.28
CA ALA A 171 -3.19 -0.45 3.21
C ALA A 171 -3.92 -1.77 2.90
N ALA A 172 -5.23 -1.71 2.63
CA ALA A 172 -6.04 -2.86 2.20
C ALA A 172 -5.52 -3.50 0.90
N TYR A 173 -5.05 -2.69 -0.05
CA TYR A 173 -4.47 -3.20 -1.28
C TYR A 173 -3.09 -3.82 -1.08
N LEU A 174 -2.20 -3.15 -0.35
CA LEU A 174 -0.83 -3.63 -0.11
C LEU A 174 -0.81 -4.93 0.70
N THR A 175 -1.80 -5.12 1.58
CA THR A 175 -1.95 -6.32 2.39
C THR A 175 -2.87 -7.37 1.79
N ARG A 176 -3.27 -7.25 0.51
CA ARG A 176 -4.24 -8.14 -0.16
C ARG A 176 -3.97 -9.65 -0.11
N HIS A 177 -2.71 -10.04 0.09
CA HIS A 177 -2.32 -11.45 0.20
C HIS A 177 -2.51 -12.01 1.62
N ASP A 178 -2.71 -11.12 2.60
CA ASP A 178 -3.19 -11.42 3.95
C ASP A 178 -4.64 -10.96 4.06
N GLN A 179 -5.57 -11.90 3.82
CA GLN A 179 -7.00 -11.60 3.76
C GLN A 179 -7.51 -11.01 5.08
N ALA A 180 -7.03 -11.50 6.22
CA ALA A 180 -7.46 -11.02 7.53
C ALA A 180 -7.03 -9.57 7.77
N ARG A 181 -5.79 -9.23 7.44
CA ARG A 181 -5.28 -7.85 7.56
C ARG A 181 -5.96 -6.91 6.57
N SER A 182 -6.09 -7.31 5.30
CA SER A 182 -6.82 -6.53 4.28
C SER A 182 -8.26 -6.24 4.71
N ASP A 183 -8.96 -7.24 5.25
CA ASP A 183 -10.37 -7.10 5.65
C ASP A 183 -10.55 -6.17 6.86
N ARG A 184 -9.56 -6.07 7.75
CA ARG A 184 -9.58 -5.11 8.87
C ARG A 184 -9.57 -3.67 8.38
N TYR A 185 -8.71 -3.33 7.42
CA TYR A 185 -8.71 -1.99 6.82
C TYR A 185 -10.00 -1.71 6.05
N SER A 186 -10.48 -2.67 5.26
CA SER A 186 -11.78 -2.59 4.59
C SER A 186 -12.95 -2.40 5.54
N ALA A 187 -12.93 -3.04 6.72
CA ALA A 187 -13.95 -2.84 7.75
C ALA A 187 -13.85 -1.45 8.40
N ALA A 188 -12.63 -0.95 8.66
CA ALA A 188 -12.41 0.38 9.22
C ALA A 188 -12.93 1.49 8.30
N ILE A 189 -12.82 1.32 6.98
CA ILE A 189 -13.41 2.24 5.99
C ILE A 189 -14.93 2.39 6.19
N ARG A 190 -15.62 1.28 6.51
CA ARG A 190 -17.08 1.28 6.71
C ARG A 190 -17.51 1.94 8.01
N ALA A 191 -16.58 2.32 8.90
CA ALA A 191 -16.93 3.05 10.12
C ALA A 191 -17.66 4.37 9.86
N ALA A 192 -17.30 5.08 8.78
CA ALA A 192 -18.04 6.28 8.36
C ALA A 192 -19.41 5.95 7.75
N ASP A 193 -19.55 4.76 7.17
CA ASP A 193 -20.76 4.31 6.54
C ASP A 193 -21.87 3.96 7.53
N ASP A 194 -21.46 3.44 8.68
CA ASP A 194 -22.31 3.03 9.80
C ASP A 194 -22.55 4.16 10.81
N ALA A 195 -22.07 5.38 10.51
CA ALA A 195 -22.23 6.53 11.41
C ALA A 195 -23.69 7.02 11.52
N GLU A 196 -24.52 6.76 10.51
CA GLU A 196 -25.95 7.05 10.55
C GLU A 196 -26.69 5.94 11.31
N THR A 197 -27.25 6.29 12.48
CA THR A 197 -27.96 5.36 13.35
C THR A 197 -29.45 5.23 13.04
N ASP A 198 -30.04 6.19 12.31
CA ASP A 198 -31.44 6.11 11.90
C ASP A 198 -31.62 5.04 10.80
N PRO A 199 -32.44 4.00 11.01
CA PRO A 199 -32.52 2.87 10.07
C PRO A 199 -32.94 3.25 8.64
N LEU A 200 -33.81 4.26 8.48
CA LEU A 200 -34.30 4.67 7.17
C LEU A 200 -33.24 5.50 6.42
N ARG A 201 -32.58 6.42 7.12
CA ARG A 201 -31.48 7.19 6.55
C ARG A 201 -30.27 6.31 6.24
N ALA A 202 -29.93 5.37 7.13
CA ALA A 202 -28.84 4.42 6.91
C ALA A 202 -29.08 3.58 5.65
N LYS A 203 -30.30 3.05 5.47
CA LYS A 203 -30.69 2.32 4.25
C LYS A 203 -30.56 3.20 3.00
N THR A 204 -31.01 4.44 3.09
CA THR A 204 -30.95 5.39 1.97
C THR A 204 -29.50 5.74 1.61
N ALA A 205 -28.65 6.00 2.61
CA ALA A 205 -27.22 6.25 2.43
C ALA A 205 -26.50 5.05 1.79
N ALA A 206 -26.80 3.83 2.24
CA ALA A 206 -26.27 2.60 1.65
C ALA A 206 -26.67 2.44 0.18
N MET A 207 -27.92 2.75 -0.19
CA MET A 207 -28.35 2.72 -1.59
C MET A 207 -27.58 3.74 -2.46
N TYR A 208 -27.41 4.97 -1.98
CA TYR A 208 -26.65 5.99 -2.70
C TYR A 208 -25.19 5.60 -2.86
N ARG A 209 -24.58 5.06 -1.81
CA ARG A 209 -23.20 4.55 -1.83
C ARG A 209 -23.05 3.42 -2.83
N GLN A 210 -23.93 2.42 -2.81
CA GLN A 210 -23.87 1.31 -3.75
C GLN A 210 -23.96 1.80 -5.20
N ARG A 211 -24.80 2.81 -5.47
CA ARG A 211 -24.85 3.43 -6.80
C ARG A 211 -23.53 4.12 -7.17
N GLN A 212 -22.91 4.85 -6.25
CA GLN A 212 -21.61 5.48 -6.48
C GLN A 212 -20.51 4.43 -6.73
N LEU A 213 -20.54 3.31 -6.01
CA LEU A 213 -19.64 2.18 -6.24
C LEU A 213 -19.90 1.54 -7.61
N ASN A 214 -21.15 1.49 -8.07
CA ASN A 214 -21.54 0.93 -9.37
C ASN A 214 -21.27 1.83 -10.57
N GLU A 215 -21.26 3.14 -10.39
CA GLU A 215 -21.03 4.15 -11.43
C GLU A 215 -19.85 5.08 -11.06
N PRO A 216 -18.63 4.53 -10.82
CA PRO A 216 -17.50 5.34 -10.39
C PRO A 216 -16.99 6.22 -11.54
N ASN A 217 -16.56 7.43 -11.23
CA ASN A 217 -15.81 8.23 -12.19
C ASN A 217 -14.38 7.69 -12.30
N VAL A 218 -14.10 6.97 -13.38
CA VAL A 218 -12.76 6.44 -13.70
C VAL A 218 -11.99 7.31 -14.69
N TYR A 219 -12.45 8.53 -15.03
CA TYR A 219 -11.69 9.51 -15.82
C TYR A 219 -11.28 9.05 -17.24
N ASP A 220 -12.03 8.13 -17.87
CA ASP A 220 -11.74 7.69 -19.25
C ASP A 220 -11.64 8.85 -20.25
N PRO A 221 -12.58 9.83 -20.27
CA PRO A 221 -12.50 10.94 -21.22
C PRO A 221 -11.28 11.83 -21.02
N GLU A 222 -10.89 12.09 -19.78
CA GLU A 222 -9.75 12.93 -19.43
C GLU A 222 -8.42 12.30 -19.83
N ILE A 223 -8.25 11.01 -19.53
CA ILE A 223 -7.04 10.24 -19.90
C ILE A 223 -6.91 10.17 -21.42
N LEU A 224 -7.98 9.85 -22.14
CA LEU A 224 -7.97 9.80 -23.60
C LEU A 224 -7.63 11.16 -24.22
N ARG A 225 -8.16 12.25 -23.66
CA ARG A 225 -7.88 13.61 -24.13
C ARG A 225 -6.41 13.97 -23.92
N ALA A 226 -5.85 13.73 -22.73
CA ALA A 226 -4.46 14.03 -22.43
C ALA A 226 -3.50 13.19 -23.30
N SER A 227 -3.81 11.91 -23.46
CA SER A 227 -3.04 10.99 -24.30
C SER A 227 -3.02 11.43 -25.77
N SER A 228 -4.20 11.78 -26.31
CA SER A 228 -4.34 12.27 -27.69
C SER A 228 -3.62 13.61 -27.92
N ALA A 229 -3.49 14.44 -26.88
CA ALA A 229 -2.77 15.71 -26.92
C ALA A 229 -1.27 15.58 -26.69
N GLY A 230 -0.76 14.40 -26.30
CA GLY A 230 0.65 14.17 -25.97
C GLY A 230 1.12 14.86 -24.67
N THR A 231 0.20 15.29 -23.80
CA THR A 231 0.52 15.89 -22.50
C THR A 231 0.68 14.79 -21.45
N ILE A 232 1.89 14.21 -21.43
CA ILE A 232 2.25 13.02 -20.62
C ILE A 232 2.04 13.24 -19.12
N ASP A 233 2.47 14.39 -18.61
CA ASP A 233 2.30 14.82 -17.22
C ASP A 233 0.81 14.84 -16.82
N VAL A 234 -0.03 15.43 -17.67
CA VAL A 234 -1.48 15.50 -17.43
C VAL A 234 -2.13 14.11 -17.52
N GLU A 235 -1.71 13.27 -18.48
CA GLU A 235 -2.21 11.90 -18.57
C GLU A 235 -1.89 11.11 -17.29
N ARG A 236 -0.64 11.21 -16.83
CA ARG A 236 -0.17 10.58 -15.60
C ARG A 236 -1.04 10.99 -14.41
N ASP A 237 -1.27 12.28 -14.21
CA ASP A 237 -2.04 12.78 -13.07
C ASP A 237 -3.48 12.23 -13.06
N TRP A 238 -4.14 12.14 -14.22
CA TRP A 238 -5.46 11.51 -14.30
C TRP A 238 -5.44 10.02 -14.00
N ARG A 239 -4.39 9.30 -14.42
CA ARG A 239 -4.22 7.87 -14.10
C ARG A 239 -3.97 7.65 -12.61
N VAL A 240 -3.20 8.51 -11.96
CA VAL A 240 -3.01 8.47 -10.49
C VAL A 240 -4.34 8.67 -9.77
N LEU A 241 -5.18 9.62 -10.22
CA LEU A 241 -6.53 9.80 -9.68
C LEU A 241 -7.41 8.57 -9.88
N ARG A 242 -7.33 7.92 -11.05
CA ARG A 242 -8.01 6.65 -11.32
C ARG A 242 -7.54 5.53 -10.40
N ILE A 243 -6.24 5.41 -10.13
CA ILE A 243 -5.71 4.42 -9.17
C ILE A 243 -6.38 4.59 -7.81
N GLY A 244 -6.47 5.84 -7.31
CA GLY A 244 -7.17 6.13 -6.05
C GLY A 244 -8.62 5.64 -6.05
N VAL A 245 -9.37 5.87 -7.13
CA VAL A 245 -10.75 5.38 -7.29
C VAL A 245 -10.81 3.86 -7.29
N LEU A 246 -9.91 3.18 -8.00
CA LEU A 246 -9.89 1.72 -8.07
C LEU A 246 -9.52 1.08 -6.73
N LEU A 247 -8.56 1.65 -5.99
CA LEU A 247 -8.21 1.24 -4.64
C LEU A 247 -9.41 1.37 -3.69
N TYR A 248 -10.09 2.52 -3.73
CA TYR A 248 -11.32 2.77 -2.96
C TYR A 248 -12.39 1.72 -3.25
N LEU A 249 -12.70 1.48 -4.53
CA LEU A 249 -13.70 0.47 -4.93
C LEU A 249 -13.36 -0.90 -4.41
N ARG A 250 -12.08 -1.29 -4.52
CA ARG A 250 -11.60 -2.58 -4.05
C ARG A 250 -11.73 -2.71 -2.54
N ALA A 251 -11.33 -1.69 -1.79
CA ALA A 251 -11.33 -1.72 -0.34
C ALA A 251 -12.75 -1.72 0.26
N HIS A 252 -13.71 -1.06 -0.38
CA HIS A 252 -15.10 -1.00 0.08
C HIS A 252 -15.89 -2.33 -0.07
N GLY A 253 -15.33 -3.32 -0.78
CA GLY A 253 -16.02 -4.59 -1.07
C GLY A 253 -16.56 -4.69 -2.50
N GLY A 254 -16.11 -3.79 -3.37
CA GLY A 254 -16.35 -3.86 -4.80
C GLY A 254 -17.70 -3.31 -5.24
N SER A 255 -17.73 -2.97 -6.52
CA SER A 255 -18.97 -2.72 -7.23
C SER A 255 -19.67 -4.04 -7.53
N GLU A 256 -21.01 -4.04 -7.60
CA GLU A 256 -21.77 -5.15 -8.19
C GLU A 256 -21.45 -5.34 -9.68
N THR A 257 -20.85 -4.34 -10.34
CA THR A 257 -20.48 -4.35 -11.76
C THR A 257 -18.99 -4.65 -12.00
N LEU A 258 -18.13 -4.44 -11.00
CA LEU A 258 -16.68 -4.70 -11.07
C LEU A 258 -16.27 -5.66 -9.96
N SER A 259 -16.03 -6.92 -10.34
CA SER A 259 -15.54 -7.93 -9.40
C SER A 259 -14.14 -7.58 -8.87
N ARG A 260 -13.80 -8.17 -7.72
CA ARG A 260 -12.48 -7.99 -7.08
C ARG A 260 -11.32 -8.29 -8.04
N ASP A 261 -11.39 -9.38 -8.79
CA ASP A 261 -10.35 -9.75 -9.76
C ASP A 261 -10.23 -8.74 -10.92
N VAL A 262 -11.34 -8.14 -11.35
CA VAL A 262 -11.31 -7.08 -12.37
C VAL A 262 -10.63 -5.84 -11.80
N LEU A 263 -10.93 -5.47 -10.55
CA LEU A 263 -10.29 -4.34 -9.88
C LEU A 263 -8.78 -4.58 -9.70
N GLU A 264 -8.36 -5.76 -9.26
CA GLU A 264 -6.94 -6.14 -9.15
C GLU A 264 -6.19 -5.97 -10.48
N ARG A 265 -6.75 -6.51 -11.57
CA ARG A 265 -6.14 -6.38 -12.91
C ARG A 265 -6.09 -4.94 -13.38
N ARG A 266 -7.13 -4.14 -13.14
CA ARG A 266 -7.17 -2.72 -13.52
C ARG A 266 -6.16 -1.90 -12.72
N ILE A 267 -6.04 -2.12 -11.41
CA ILE A 267 -5.04 -1.44 -10.57
C ILE A 267 -3.63 -1.75 -11.08
N ALA A 268 -3.32 -3.04 -11.31
CA ALA A 268 -2.02 -3.44 -11.84
C ALA A 268 -1.72 -2.80 -13.21
N ALA A 269 -2.72 -2.73 -14.10
CA ALA A 269 -2.56 -2.10 -15.41
C ALA A 269 -2.31 -0.59 -15.31
N GLU A 270 -3.00 0.12 -14.41
CA GLU A 270 -2.78 1.55 -14.21
C GLU A 270 -1.43 1.84 -13.56
N LEU A 271 -0.98 1.03 -12.59
CA LEU A 271 0.37 1.15 -12.01
C LEU A 271 1.45 0.98 -13.08
N ALA A 272 1.32 -0.03 -13.96
CA ALA A 272 2.25 -0.23 -15.07
C ALA A 272 2.21 0.93 -16.07
N ALA A 273 1.02 1.49 -16.37
CA ALA A 273 0.87 2.64 -17.24
C ALA A 273 1.54 3.89 -16.65
N VAL A 274 1.32 4.18 -15.37
CA VAL A 274 1.97 5.30 -14.67
C VAL A 274 3.48 5.14 -14.64
N GLY A 275 3.99 3.95 -14.32
CA GLY A 275 5.44 3.67 -14.35
C GLY A 275 6.07 3.95 -15.73
N SER A 276 5.38 3.59 -16.81
CA SER A 276 5.82 3.90 -18.18
C SER A 276 5.83 5.41 -18.48
N LEU A 277 4.82 6.15 -18.01
CA LEU A 277 4.76 7.61 -18.16
C LEU A 277 5.86 8.29 -17.34
N ASN A 278 6.13 7.83 -16.11
CA ASN A 278 7.23 8.31 -15.28
C ASN A 278 8.59 8.14 -15.97
N ALA A 279 8.84 6.97 -16.57
CA ALA A 279 10.07 6.73 -17.34
C ALA A 279 10.21 7.68 -18.54
N GLN A 280 9.10 7.98 -19.24
CA GLN A 280 9.09 8.95 -20.34
C GLN A 280 9.34 10.39 -19.86
N LEU A 281 8.83 10.76 -18.68
CA LEU A 281 9.07 12.08 -18.09
C LEU A 281 10.51 12.24 -17.62
N ALA A 282 11.11 11.20 -17.05
CA ALA A 282 12.51 11.21 -16.61
C ALA A 282 13.52 11.26 -17.78
N GLY A 283 13.13 10.77 -18.96
CA GLY A 283 13.95 10.81 -20.17
C GLY A 283 13.87 12.10 -20.99
N ARG A 284 13.13 13.12 -20.54
CA ARG A 284 13.00 14.44 -21.18
C ARG A 284 13.88 15.48 -20.50
#